data_AF-A0A3M7NXJ4-F1
#
_entry.id   AF-A0A3M7NXJ4-F1
#
_cell.length_a   1.000
_cell.length_b   1.000
_cell.length_c   1.000
_cell.angle_alpha   90.00
_cell.angle_beta   90.00
_cell.angle_gamma   90.00
#
_symmetry.space_group_name_H-M   'P 1'
#
loop_
_entity.id
_entity.type
_entity.pdbx_description
1 polymer ?
#
loop_
_entity_poly.entity_id
_entity_poly.type
_entity_poly.pdbx_seq_one_letter_code
_entity_poly.pdbx_strand_id
1 'polypeptide(L)'
;MSIRGRRRVVCVAGPAILLTIITCIYFTHALTTFSSRVATWTNNASTRDLYKQTTDFFQYSGPKPHRNDYYAEPVSWDVSRTHREIFSVSTKDKRYFPIKFGHLEAINPNIIPHPYLDDTWIIVAQQQMSSVPFSMWFAEISCPAVFVDDVLQCTEPPMTVPIGATFSIQCSDDLSFFQNSIGPHDARVGYGPKAPYIVYGSQSSYNCFGQWIQDFRMLYDWGYDSIVEFKRPTELQRPPPFQVVEKNWFLFWDAQGNTYIHYDVHPDRVFSKIELDGTAGPNLASLTYMSDRKCMDIYMPALAPQLESIHQATNSLSITLCARHDPACRPTESNTFIMSIFQHKSYYSFHSTYEPYLMLFRQNFPFELHAISERPLWIHGRGKWRGHVNAKLTEEEIGNTTEMLYVTSINWKERERRYHGFIDDVVFLAFGIEDERTAGIDVVAGELVKELGICVH
;
A
#
# COMPACT_ATOMS: atom_id res chain seq x y z
N MET A 1 88.22 14.94 -7.87
CA MET A 1 87.17 14.03 -8.40
C MET A 1 85.82 14.38 -7.76
N SER A 2 84.88 14.82 -8.61
CA SER A 2 83.42 14.90 -8.48
C SER A 2 82.73 15.21 -7.13
N ILE A 3 82.22 16.43 -6.98
CA ILE A 3 81.05 16.76 -6.14
C ILE A 3 79.91 17.14 -7.09
N ARG A 4 79.12 16.16 -7.54
CA ARG A 4 77.86 16.37 -8.26
C ARG A 4 76.93 15.19 -7.98
N GLY A 5 75.95 15.38 -7.11
CA GLY A 5 74.96 14.32 -6.86
C GLY A 5 73.99 14.56 -5.71
N ARG A 6 73.37 15.74 -5.60
CA ARG A 6 72.30 15.94 -4.58
C ARG A 6 71.28 17.03 -4.93
N ARG A 7 70.87 17.13 -6.21
CA ARG A 7 69.85 18.11 -6.64
C ARG A 7 68.67 17.56 -7.45
N ARG A 8 68.53 16.23 -7.60
CA ARG A 8 67.42 15.64 -8.38
C ARG A 8 66.35 14.87 -7.59
N VAL A 9 66.48 14.74 -6.27
CA VAL A 9 65.47 14.01 -5.47
C VAL A 9 64.31 14.93 -5.01
N VAL A 10 64.51 16.25 -4.98
CA VAL A 10 63.52 17.21 -4.46
C VAL A 10 62.43 17.58 -5.47
N CYS A 11 62.68 17.45 -6.78
CA CYS A 11 61.72 17.88 -7.82
C CYS A 11 60.63 16.86 -8.20
N VAL A 12 60.74 15.60 -7.75
CA VAL A 12 59.75 14.54 -8.10
C VAL A 12 58.95 14.10 -6.87
N ALA A 13 59.54 14.15 -5.67
CA ALA A 13 58.84 13.78 -4.44
C ALA A 13 57.77 14.80 -4.03
N GLY A 14 58.02 16.10 -4.23
CA GLY A 14 57.08 17.17 -3.86
C GLY A 14 55.71 17.06 -4.54
N PRO A 15 55.64 16.95 -5.88
CA PRO A 15 54.37 16.80 -6.60
C PRO A 15 53.65 15.49 -6.27
N ALA A 16 54.39 14.39 -6.08
CA ALA A 16 53.81 13.09 -5.75
C ALA A 16 53.17 13.08 -4.34
N ILE A 17 53.81 13.71 -3.36
CA ILE A 17 53.29 13.86 -1.99
C ILE A 17 52.08 14.80 -1.97
N LEU A 18 52.10 15.87 -2.75
CA LEU A 18 50.96 16.78 -2.87
C LEU A 18 49.75 16.07 -3.50
N LEU A 19 49.98 15.24 -4.53
CA LEU A 19 48.92 14.46 -5.17
C LEU A 19 48.31 13.42 -4.23
N THR A 20 49.12 12.70 -3.43
CA THR A 20 48.61 11.78 -2.41
C THR A 20 47.86 12.49 -1.29
N ILE A 21 48.30 13.67 -0.85
CA ILE A 21 47.56 14.46 0.14
C ILE A 21 46.22 14.92 -0.43
N ILE A 22 46.17 15.41 -1.68
CA ILE A 22 44.92 15.81 -2.33
C ILE A 22 43.99 14.62 -2.54
N THR A 23 44.50 13.45 -2.95
CA THR A 23 43.67 12.23 -3.05
C THR A 23 43.18 11.76 -1.69
N CYS A 24 44.01 11.79 -0.65
CA CYS A 24 43.57 11.44 0.71
C CYS A 24 42.50 12.41 1.23
N ILE A 25 42.63 13.72 0.99
CA ILE A 25 41.62 14.72 1.37
C ILE A 25 40.33 14.51 0.57
N TYR A 26 40.42 14.22 -0.73
CA TYR A 26 39.25 13.95 -1.57
C TYR A 26 38.54 12.65 -1.15
N PHE A 27 39.29 11.59 -0.83
CA PHE A 27 38.72 10.33 -0.34
C PHE A 27 38.16 10.46 1.07
N THR A 28 38.78 11.23 1.97
CA THR A 28 38.20 11.48 3.30
C THR A 28 36.96 12.37 3.21
N HIS A 29 36.92 13.36 2.32
CA HIS A 29 35.69 14.12 2.05
C HIS A 29 34.59 13.26 1.40
N ALA A 30 34.94 12.37 0.46
CA ALA A 30 33.99 11.43 -0.15
C ALA A 30 33.47 10.39 0.86
N LEU A 31 34.32 9.89 1.75
CA LEU A 31 33.94 8.94 2.81
C LEU A 31 33.10 9.62 3.91
N THR A 32 33.35 10.87 4.23
CA THR A 32 32.53 11.64 5.20
C THR A 32 31.19 12.08 4.61
N THR A 33 31.12 12.40 3.31
CA THR A 33 29.85 12.64 2.61
C THR A 33 29.07 11.36 2.33
N PHE A 34 29.74 10.23 2.12
CA PHE A 34 29.10 8.92 2.04
C PHE A 34 28.60 8.47 3.41
N SER A 35 29.40 8.63 4.47
CA SER A 35 29.00 8.33 5.85
C SER A 35 27.86 9.23 6.35
N SER A 36 27.82 10.52 5.96
CA SER A 36 26.72 11.41 6.34
C SER A 36 25.43 11.13 5.54
N ARG A 37 25.55 10.67 4.28
CA ARG A 37 24.42 10.17 3.48
C ARG A 37 23.88 8.82 3.96
N VAL A 38 24.76 7.91 4.41
CA VAL A 38 24.37 6.63 5.01
C VAL A 38 23.76 6.85 6.41
N ALA A 39 24.29 7.79 7.20
CA ALA A 39 23.72 8.15 8.51
C ALA A 39 22.39 8.92 8.41
N THR A 40 22.09 9.57 7.29
CA THR A 40 20.74 10.11 7.03
C THR A 40 19.79 9.03 6.52
N TRP A 41 20.30 8.03 5.79
CA TRP A 41 19.51 6.87 5.33
C TRP A 41 19.10 5.92 6.47
N THR A 42 19.98 5.67 7.46
CA THR A 42 19.64 4.86 8.64
C THR A 42 18.77 5.58 9.66
N ASN A 43 18.59 6.90 9.52
CA ASN A 43 17.65 7.70 10.32
C ASN A 43 16.29 7.89 9.64
N ASN A 44 15.99 7.16 8.54
CA ASN A 44 14.66 7.17 7.96
C ASN A 44 13.64 6.70 9.00
N ALA A 45 12.60 7.52 9.20
CA ALA A 45 11.45 7.20 10.05
C ALA A 45 10.88 5.79 9.76
N SER A 46 10.98 5.32 8.50
CA SER A 46 10.58 3.99 8.04
C SER A 46 11.13 2.81 8.88
N THR A 47 12.42 2.75 9.23
CA THR A 47 12.98 1.60 9.97
C THR A 47 12.64 1.64 11.46
N ARG A 48 12.58 2.84 12.07
CA ARG A 48 12.11 3.00 13.46
C ARG A 48 10.61 2.78 13.61
N ASP A 49 9.83 3.17 12.62
CA ASP A 49 8.39 2.92 12.57
C ASP A 49 8.11 1.43 12.38
N LEU A 50 8.90 0.71 11.54
CA LEU A 50 8.82 -0.76 11.41
C LEU A 50 9.16 -1.49 12.73
N TYR A 51 10.22 -1.06 13.41
CA TYR A 51 10.66 -1.65 14.68
C TYR A 51 9.61 -1.43 15.79
N LYS A 52 9.01 -0.24 15.88
CA LYS A 52 7.91 0.03 16.83
C LYS A 52 6.64 -0.75 16.49
N GLN A 53 6.26 -0.78 15.22
CA GLN A 53 5.07 -1.49 14.75
C GLN A 53 5.17 -2.99 15.03
N THR A 54 6.37 -3.58 14.92
CA THR A 54 6.59 -4.99 15.26
C THR A 54 6.67 -5.26 16.76
N THR A 55 7.21 -4.35 17.58
CA THR A 55 7.22 -4.54 19.04
C THR A 55 5.85 -4.40 19.70
N ASP A 56 4.96 -3.55 19.17
CA ASP A 56 3.60 -3.38 19.72
C ASP A 56 2.68 -4.58 19.42
N PHE A 57 2.94 -5.33 18.34
CA PHE A 57 2.23 -6.58 18.03
C PHE A 57 2.42 -7.68 19.11
N PHE A 58 3.46 -7.59 19.95
CA PHE A 58 3.81 -8.65 20.91
C PHE A 58 3.26 -8.48 22.33
N GLN A 59 2.53 -7.39 22.65
CA GLN A 59 2.26 -7.08 24.08
C GLN A 59 0.81 -6.89 24.51
N TYR A 60 -0.21 -6.92 23.65
CA TYR A 60 -1.58 -6.78 24.12
C TYR A 60 -2.28 -8.13 24.39
N SER A 61 -2.41 -8.46 25.68
CA SER A 61 -3.27 -9.53 26.22
C SER A 61 -4.24 -8.96 27.26
N GLY A 62 -4.83 -7.81 26.97
CA GLY A 62 -5.92 -7.26 27.78
C GLY A 62 -7.23 -8.04 27.57
N PRO A 63 -8.18 -7.97 28.52
CA PRO A 63 -9.49 -8.59 28.37
C PRO A 63 -10.21 -7.99 27.15
N LYS A 64 -10.45 -8.81 26.11
CA LYS A 64 -11.21 -8.40 24.92
C LYS A 64 -12.65 -8.03 25.36
N PRO A 65 -13.10 -6.76 25.24
CA PRO A 65 -14.49 -6.41 25.54
C PRO A 65 -15.44 -7.19 24.62
N HIS A 66 -16.67 -7.42 25.10
CA HIS A 66 -17.66 -8.30 24.47
C HIS A 66 -17.79 -8.07 22.95
N ARG A 67 -17.48 -9.15 22.20
CA ARG A 67 -17.31 -9.33 20.74
C ARG A 67 -18.49 -8.94 19.82
N ASN A 68 -19.54 -8.28 20.31
CA ASN A 68 -20.78 -8.07 19.54
C ASN A 68 -21.00 -6.64 19.04
N ASP A 69 -20.12 -5.68 19.36
CA ASP A 69 -20.24 -4.32 18.84
C ASP A 69 -19.28 -4.10 17.66
N TYR A 70 -19.81 -4.20 16.44
CA TYR A 70 -19.04 -3.97 15.21
C TYR A 70 -18.66 -2.51 15.02
N TYR A 71 -19.32 -1.58 15.71
CA TYR A 71 -19.15 -0.15 15.49
C TYR A 71 -18.61 0.50 16.76
N ALA A 72 -17.67 1.43 16.61
CA ALA A 72 -17.29 2.28 17.73
C ALA A 72 -18.36 3.36 17.95
N GLU A 73 -18.26 4.04 19.09
CA GLU A 73 -19.09 5.21 19.36
C GLU A 73 -18.86 6.28 18.29
N PRO A 74 -19.92 6.93 17.78
CA PRO A 74 -19.78 8.00 16.81
C PRO A 74 -18.92 9.15 17.34
N VAL A 75 -18.15 9.76 16.44
CA VAL A 75 -17.47 11.03 16.72
C VAL A 75 -18.50 12.14 16.95
N SER A 76 -18.20 13.08 17.84
CA SER A 76 -19.13 14.17 18.22
C SER A 76 -18.93 15.46 17.43
N TRP A 77 -17.92 15.54 16.57
CA TRP A 77 -17.61 16.72 15.76
C TRP A 77 -18.07 16.57 14.32
N ASP A 78 -18.22 17.72 13.65
CA ASP A 78 -18.59 17.81 12.24
C ASP A 78 -17.38 17.47 11.34
N VAL A 79 -17.33 16.22 10.87
CA VAL A 79 -16.29 15.71 9.98
C VAL A 79 -16.34 16.33 8.59
N SER A 80 -17.49 16.89 8.16
CA SER A 80 -17.67 17.43 6.82
C SER A 80 -16.83 18.66 6.52
N ARG A 81 -16.23 19.28 7.55
CA ARG A 81 -15.31 20.42 7.40
C ARG A 81 -13.91 19.98 7.02
N THR A 82 -13.44 18.87 7.57
CA THR A 82 -12.06 18.38 7.41
C THR A 82 -11.96 17.24 6.42
N HIS A 83 -13.03 16.47 6.23
CA HIS A 83 -13.07 15.29 5.39
C HIS A 83 -14.22 15.37 4.39
N ARG A 84 -14.13 14.49 3.40
CA ARG A 84 -15.21 14.17 2.50
C ARG A 84 -15.83 12.84 2.89
N GLU A 85 -17.02 12.89 3.46
CA GLU A 85 -17.71 11.68 3.93
C GLU A 85 -18.29 10.86 2.77
N ILE A 86 -18.09 9.54 2.84
CA ILE A 86 -18.61 8.56 1.89
C ILE A 86 -19.51 7.55 2.60
N PHE A 87 -20.56 7.13 1.90
CA PHE A 87 -21.68 6.37 2.47
C PHE A 87 -21.87 5.06 1.71
N SER A 88 -22.19 3.99 2.43
CA SER A 88 -22.53 2.72 1.80
C SER A 88 -23.82 2.86 0.99
N VAL A 89 -23.84 2.24 -0.19
CA VAL A 89 -25.04 2.15 -1.02
C VAL A 89 -25.90 0.94 -0.68
N SER A 90 -25.37 -0.04 0.07
CA SER A 90 -26.08 -1.29 0.39
C SER A 90 -26.59 -1.39 1.82
N THR A 91 -25.89 -0.82 2.81
CA THR A 91 -26.31 -0.93 4.21
C THR A 91 -27.46 0.02 4.53
N LYS A 92 -28.37 -0.43 5.41
CA LYS A 92 -29.58 0.35 5.75
C LYS A 92 -29.28 1.66 6.47
N ASP A 93 -28.23 1.66 7.28
CA ASP A 93 -27.76 2.81 8.05
C ASP A 93 -26.66 3.61 7.33
N LYS A 94 -26.32 3.21 6.10
CA LYS A 94 -25.27 3.80 5.26
C LYS A 94 -23.85 3.68 5.81
N ARG A 95 -23.64 2.97 6.92
CA ARG A 95 -22.31 2.72 7.48
C ARG A 95 -21.60 1.64 6.68
N TYR A 96 -20.30 1.50 6.92
CA TYR A 96 -19.59 0.31 6.45
C TYR A 96 -20.19 -0.99 7.00
N PHE A 97 -19.90 -2.10 6.33
CA PHE A 97 -20.27 -3.44 6.76
C PHE A 97 -19.04 -4.19 7.31
N PRO A 98 -19.20 -5.02 8.36
CA PRO A 98 -18.13 -5.90 8.82
C PRO A 98 -17.92 -7.08 7.86
N ILE A 99 -16.69 -7.61 7.85
CA ILE A 99 -16.32 -8.82 7.09
C ILE A 99 -16.00 -9.95 8.07
N LYS A 100 -16.53 -11.16 7.83
CA LYS A 100 -16.30 -12.34 8.69
C LYS A 100 -15.74 -13.54 7.93
N PHE A 101 -14.62 -14.06 8.45
CA PHE A 101 -13.98 -15.29 7.99
C PHE A 101 -14.38 -16.51 8.83
N GLY A 102 -15.68 -16.66 9.09
CA GLY A 102 -16.21 -17.72 9.94
C GLY A 102 -15.67 -17.63 11.38
N HIS A 103 -14.83 -18.59 11.77
CA HIS A 103 -14.22 -18.64 13.12
C HIS A 103 -12.81 -18.06 13.19
N LEU A 104 -12.23 -17.66 12.04
CA LEU A 104 -10.90 -17.06 11.99
C LEU A 104 -11.00 -15.53 12.12
N GLU A 105 -10.07 -14.96 12.88
CA GLU A 105 -9.82 -13.52 12.88
C GLU A 105 -8.85 -13.18 11.72
N ALA A 106 -9.03 -12.01 11.13
CA ALA A 106 -8.28 -11.59 9.94
C ALA A 106 -8.01 -10.08 9.97
N ILE A 107 -7.05 -9.64 9.16
CA ILE A 107 -6.70 -8.23 8.91
C ILE A 107 -6.38 -8.03 7.42
N ASN A 108 -6.29 -6.79 6.95
CA ASN A 108 -5.95 -6.47 5.56
C ASN A 108 -6.86 -7.12 4.50
N PRO A 109 -8.17 -6.85 4.51
CA PRO A 109 -9.11 -7.54 3.65
C PRO A 109 -9.07 -7.05 2.20
N ASN A 110 -9.49 -7.94 1.31
CA ASN A 110 -9.75 -7.73 -0.10
C ASN A 110 -11.12 -8.32 -0.43
N ILE A 111 -11.85 -7.66 -1.33
CA ILE A 111 -13.15 -8.12 -1.83
C ILE A 111 -13.09 -8.05 -3.35
N ILE A 112 -13.29 -9.18 -4.03
CA ILE A 112 -13.44 -9.21 -5.49
C ILE A 112 -14.72 -9.97 -5.89
N PRO A 113 -15.39 -9.61 -6.99
CA PRO A 113 -16.53 -10.37 -7.51
C PRO A 113 -16.18 -11.82 -7.82
N HIS A 114 -17.07 -12.76 -7.48
CA HIS A 114 -16.94 -14.16 -7.88
C HIS A 114 -17.08 -14.29 -9.41
N PRO A 115 -16.27 -15.11 -10.09
CA PRO A 115 -16.29 -15.22 -11.56
C PRO A 115 -17.55 -15.83 -12.17
N TYR A 116 -18.48 -16.38 -11.38
CA TYR A 116 -19.60 -17.22 -11.87
C TYR A 116 -20.87 -17.09 -11.05
N LEU A 117 -20.74 -16.89 -9.74
CA LEU A 117 -21.89 -16.75 -8.85
C LEU A 117 -22.29 -15.28 -8.78
N ASP A 118 -23.57 -15.00 -9.00
CA ASP A 118 -24.14 -13.68 -8.76
C ASP A 118 -24.25 -13.42 -7.25
N ASP A 119 -24.24 -12.15 -6.84
CA ASP A 119 -24.34 -11.71 -5.44
C ASP A 119 -23.39 -12.43 -4.46
N THR A 120 -22.25 -12.87 -5.00
CA THR A 120 -21.21 -13.60 -4.28
C THR A 120 -19.86 -12.97 -4.60
N TRP A 121 -19.04 -12.84 -3.57
CA TRP A 121 -17.70 -12.27 -3.66
C TRP A 121 -16.68 -13.27 -3.13
N ILE A 122 -15.45 -13.17 -3.61
CA ILE A 122 -14.32 -13.84 -2.98
C ILE A 122 -13.68 -12.82 -2.06
N ILE A 123 -13.62 -13.14 -0.78
CA ILE A 123 -12.89 -12.35 0.20
C ILE A 123 -11.53 -13.01 0.48
N VAL A 124 -10.49 -12.18 0.62
CA VAL A 124 -9.12 -12.60 0.93
C VAL A 124 -8.56 -11.68 2.00
N ALA A 125 -7.93 -12.21 3.04
CA ALA A 125 -7.35 -11.42 4.11
C ALA A 125 -6.18 -12.15 4.75
N GLN A 126 -5.31 -11.41 5.42
CA GLN A 126 -4.25 -12.00 6.22
C GLN A 126 -4.85 -12.56 7.50
N GLN A 127 -4.57 -13.83 7.80
CA GLN A 127 -5.00 -14.46 9.03
C GLN A 127 -4.33 -13.76 10.23
N GLN A 128 -5.13 -13.34 11.21
CA GLN A 128 -4.59 -12.84 12.47
C GLN A 128 -3.92 -13.98 13.24
N MET A 129 -2.92 -13.67 14.07
CA MET A 129 -1.98 -14.64 14.65
C MET A 129 -2.63 -15.98 15.07
N SER A 130 -1.94 -17.07 14.72
CA SER A 130 -2.31 -18.43 15.10
C SER A 130 -2.58 -18.53 16.62
N SER A 131 -3.49 -19.43 17.01
CA SER A 131 -3.68 -19.81 18.41
C SER A 131 -2.43 -20.46 19.03
N VAL A 132 -1.43 -20.80 18.21
CA VAL A 132 -0.12 -21.28 18.65
C VAL A 132 0.72 -20.10 19.12
N PRO A 133 1.15 -20.06 20.40
CA PRO A 133 1.99 -18.99 20.92
C PRO A 133 3.29 -18.83 20.11
N PHE A 134 3.68 -17.59 19.82
CA PHE A 134 4.90 -17.24 19.08
C PHE A 134 4.98 -17.85 17.68
N SER A 135 3.82 -18.08 17.03
CA SER A 135 3.80 -18.50 15.63
C SER A 135 4.53 -17.48 14.76
N MET A 136 5.52 -17.98 14.04
CA MET A 136 6.27 -17.26 12.99
C MET A 136 5.60 -17.35 11.62
N TRP A 137 4.50 -18.12 11.54
CA TRP A 137 3.77 -18.39 10.31
C TRP A 137 2.71 -17.33 10.06
N PHE A 138 2.76 -16.78 8.85
CA PHE A 138 1.78 -15.89 8.27
C PHE A 138 1.11 -16.58 7.08
N ALA A 139 -0.18 -16.30 6.91
CA ALA A 139 -0.98 -16.90 5.87
C ALA A 139 -2.05 -15.92 5.42
N GLU A 140 -2.34 -15.96 4.12
CA GLU A 140 -3.55 -15.37 3.56
C GLU A 140 -4.65 -16.44 3.61
N ILE A 141 -5.87 -16.04 3.92
CA ILE A 141 -7.06 -16.89 3.94
C ILE A 141 -8.10 -16.36 2.97
N SER A 142 -8.90 -17.26 2.39
CA SER A 142 -9.94 -16.91 1.41
C SER A 142 -11.18 -17.79 1.53
N CYS A 143 -12.33 -17.26 1.12
CA CYS A 143 -13.59 -17.99 0.99
C CYS A 143 -14.53 -17.24 0.02
N PRO A 144 -15.54 -17.93 -0.55
CA PRO A 144 -16.72 -17.29 -1.11
C PRO A 144 -17.60 -16.73 0.01
N ALA A 145 -18.07 -15.49 -0.16
CA ALA A 145 -18.82 -14.73 0.82
C ALA A 145 -20.05 -14.06 0.21
N VAL A 146 -21.09 -13.93 1.04
CA VAL A 146 -22.35 -13.29 0.71
C VAL A 146 -22.76 -12.34 1.83
N PHE A 147 -23.63 -11.38 1.53
CA PHE A 147 -24.22 -10.51 2.55
C PHE A 147 -25.32 -11.25 3.32
N VAL A 148 -25.21 -11.25 4.65
CA VAL A 148 -26.25 -11.70 5.58
C VAL A 148 -26.42 -10.63 6.65
N ASP A 149 -27.60 -10.02 6.73
CA ASP A 149 -27.91 -8.94 7.68
C ASP A 149 -26.84 -7.82 7.71
N ASP A 150 -26.51 -7.27 6.54
CA ASP A 150 -25.51 -6.21 6.36
C ASP A 150 -24.07 -6.62 6.78
N VAL A 151 -23.78 -7.92 6.86
CA VAL A 151 -22.44 -8.48 7.11
C VAL A 151 -21.98 -9.30 5.92
N LEU A 152 -20.78 -9.03 5.39
CA LEU A 152 -20.17 -9.86 4.35
C LEU A 152 -19.44 -11.04 5.01
N GLN A 153 -19.93 -12.27 4.84
CA GLN A 153 -19.40 -13.42 5.56
C GLN A 153 -19.22 -14.65 4.67
N CYS A 154 -18.22 -15.47 5.01
CA CYS A 154 -17.99 -16.73 4.33
C CYS A 154 -19.22 -17.64 4.36
N THR A 155 -19.49 -18.29 3.24
CA THR A 155 -20.52 -19.34 3.12
C THR A 155 -20.00 -20.73 3.47
N GLU A 156 -18.69 -20.90 3.46
CA GLU A 156 -17.96 -22.12 3.81
C GLU A 156 -16.74 -21.79 4.68
N PRO A 157 -16.12 -22.76 5.38
CA PRO A 157 -14.92 -22.49 6.17
C PRO A 157 -13.81 -21.87 5.31
N PRO A 158 -13.15 -20.80 5.76
CA PRO A 158 -12.06 -20.20 5.00
C PRO A 158 -10.90 -21.17 4.82
N MET A 159 -10.31 -21.14 3.62
CA MET A 159 -9.12 -21.92 3.28
C MET A 159 -7.88 -21.03 3.30
N THR A 160 -6.74 -21.60 3.67
CA THR A 160 -5.44 -20.96 3.47
C THR A 160 -5.15 -20.87 1.97
N VAL A 161 -4.81 -19.68 1.49
CA VAL A 161 -4.34 -19.46 0.13
C VAL A 161 -2.98 -20.16 -0.02
N PRO A 162 -2.78 -21.07 -0.99
CA PRO A 162 -1.62 -21.96 -1.06
C PRO A 162 -0.36 -21.26 -1.61
N ILE A 163 0.07 -20.19 -0.95
CA ILE A 163 1.31 -19.47 -1.26
C ILE A 163 2.46 -20.10 -0.48
N GLY A 164 3.52 -20.49 -1.20
CA GLY A 164 4.72 -21.05 -0.58
C GLY A 164 5.54 -19.97 0.14
N ALA A 165 6.13 -20.32 1.29
CA ALA A 165 7.08 -19.46 1.98
C ALA A 165 8.37 -19.28 1.17
N THR A 166 8.95 -18.08 1.24
CA THR A 166 10.25 -17.75 0.66
C THR A 166 11.25 -17.41 1.76
N PHE A 167 12.54 -17.39 1.42
CA PHE A 167 13.62 -17.17 2.39
C PHE A 167 14.66 -16.20 1.85
N SER A 168 15.13 -15.30 2.70
CA SER A 168 16.15 -14.29 2.41
C SER A 168 17.36 -14.49 3.32
N ILE A 169 18.55 -14.27 2.76
CA ILE A 169 19.79 -14.18 3.55
C ILE A 169 20.17 -12.72 3.86
N GLN A 170 19.38 -11.75 3.37
CA GLN A 170 19.66 -10.32 3.49
C GLN A 170 18.95 -9.65 4.69
N CYS A 171 18.10 -10.37 5.43
CA CYS A 171 17.48 -9.88 6.65
C CYS A 171 18.44 -9.95 7.85
N SER A 172 19.38 -9.02 8.01
CA SER A 172 20.31 -8.99 9.15
C SER A 172 19.93 -7.93 10.19
N ASP A 173 20.59 -8.00 11.36
CA ASP A 173 20.56 -6.97 12.40
C ASP A 173 19.13 -6.62 12.86
N ASP A 174 18.76 -5.33 12.78
CA ASP A 174 17.45 -4.79 13.17
C ASP A 174 16.29 -5.35 12.34
N LEU A 175 16.57 -6.07 11.25
CA LEU A 175 15.58 -6.71 10.38
C LEU A 175 15.53 -8.24 10.56
N SER A 176 16.27 -8.78 11.52
CA SER A 176 16.26 -10.22 11.83
C SER A 176 14.86 -10.75 12.17
N PHE A 177 13.94 -9.90 12.65
CA PHE A 177 12.55 -10.30 12.86
C PHE A 177 11.87 -10.76 11.56
N PHE A 178 12.23 -10.22 10.39
CA PHE A 178 11.69 -10.68 9.11
C PHE A 178 12.16 -12.07 8.73
N GLN A 179 13.30 -12.56 9.26
CA GLN A 179 13.69 -13.96 9.10
C GLN A 179 12.64 -14.91 9.72
N ASN A 180 11.98 -14.44 10.78
CA ASN A 180 10.93 -15.14 11.51
C ASN A 180 9.52 -14.77 11.02
N SER A 181 9.41 -14.00 9.93
CA SER A 181 8.15 -13.70 9.25
C SER A 181 8.02 -14.64 8.06
N ILE A 182 7.52 -15.86 8.31
CA ILE A 182 7.47 -16.94 7.32
C ILE A 182 6.08 -16.97 6.66
N GLY A 183 6.03 -16.76 5.35
CA GLY A 183 4.81 -16.83 4.55
C GLY A 183 4.49 -15.52 3.81
N PRO A 184 3.31 -15.43 3.17
CA PRO A 184 2.82 -14.20 2.57
C PRO A 184 2.33 -13.21 3.63
N HIS A 185 2.43 -11.92 3.30
CA HIS A 185 1.95 -10.81 4.12
C HIS A 185 1.20 -9.76 3.30
N ASP A 186 0.21 -9.14 3.93
CA ASP A 186 -0.51 -7.95 3.50
C ASP A 186 -0.96 -7.99 2.04
N ALA A 187 -1.47 -9.15 1.60
CA ALA A 187 -1.78 -9.37 0.20
C ALA A 187 -2.85 -8.41 -0.33
N ARG A 188 -2.66 -7.97 -1.57
CA ARG A 188 -3.58 -7.14 -2.34
C ARG A 188 -4.11 -7.95 -3.50
N VAL A 189 -5.41 -8.16 -3.52
CA VAL A 189 -6.09 -8.94 -4.55
C VAL A 189 -7.01 -8.03 -5.34
N GLY A 190 -6.84 -8.04 -6.66
CA GLY A 190 -7.67 -7.24 -7.54
C GLY A 190 -7.58 -7.68 -9.00
N TYR A 191 -8.52 -7.21 -9.80
CA TYR A 191 -8.54 -7.50 -11.23
C TYR A 191 -7.61 -6.56 -12.00
N GLY A 192 -6.75 -7.12 -12.84
CA GLY A 192 -6.22 -6.43 -14.02
C GLY A 192 -7.15 -6.61 -15.23
N PRO A 193 -6.78 -6.08 -16.40
CA PRO A 193 -7.63 -6.13 -17.60
C PRO A 193 -8.02 -7.56 -18.03
N LYS A 194 -7.13 -8.52 -17.82
CA LYS A 194 -7.28 -9.90 -18.32
C LYS A 194 -7.55 -10.94 -17.22
N ALA A 195 -7.04 -10.72 -16.01
CA ALA A 195 -7.05 -11.71 -14.94
C ALA A 195 -7.03 -11.04 -13.55
N PRO A 196 -7.46 -11.73 -12.49
CA PRO A 196 -7.18 -11.32 -11.12
C PRO A 196 -5.75 -11.66 -10.73
N TYR A 197 -5.11 -10.77 -9.98
CA TYR A 197 -3.77 -10.98 -9.45
C TYR A 197 -3.77 -10.79 -7.94
N ILE A 198 -2.87 -11.51 -7.29
CA ILE A 198 -2.50 -11.30 -5.89
C ILE A 198 -1.09 -10.75 -5.85
N VAL A 199 -0.89 -9.63 -5.16
CA VAL A 199 0.42 -9.06 -4.84
C VAL A 199 0.62 -9.20 -3.34
N TYR A 200 1.74 -9.72 -2.89
CA TYR A 200 1.96 -9.98 -1.47
C TYR A 200 3.41 -9.78 -1.07
N GLY A 201 3.61 -9.45 0.20
CA GLY A 201 4.94 -9.38 0.80
C GLY A 201 5.47 -10.76 1.16
N SER A 202 6.74 -11.03 0.88
CA SER A 202 7.45 -12.18 1.43
C SER A 202 8.96 -11.95 1.39
N GLN A 203 9.76 -12.86 1.96
CA GLN A 203 11.21 -12.71 1.95
C GLN A 203 11.75 -12.68 0.52
N SER A 204 12.76 -11.82 0.29
CA SER A 204 13.24 -11.48 -1.04
C SER A 204 14.56 -12.18 -1.40
N SER A 205 14.77 -12.44 -2.69
CA SER A 205 16.06 -12.88 -3.22
C SER A 205 17.03 -11.70 -3.44
N TYR A 206 16.51 -10.48 -3.56
CA TYR A 206 17.26 -9.26 -3.89
C TYR A 206 17.56 -8.38 -2.66
N ASN A 207 16.65 -8.32 -1.69
CA ASN A 207 16.77 -7.58 -0.44
C ASN A 207 16.24 -8.44 0.74
N CYS A 208 15.92 -7.83 1.89
CA CYS A 208 15.38 -8.61 3.02
C CYS A 208 13.94 -9.07 2.74
N PHE A 209 13.06 -8.14 2.38
CA PHE A 209 11.64 -8.41 2.20
C PHE A 209 11.12 -7.69 0.97
N GLY A 210 10.48 -8.45 0.07
CA GLY A 210 10.10 -8.03 -1.27
C GLY A 210 8.60 -8.14 -1.51
N GLN A 211 8.19 -7.77 -2.72
CA GLN A 211 6.83 -7.98 -3.20
C GLN A 211 6.83 -9.05 -4.28
N TRP A 212 5.83 -9.90 -4.25
CA TRP A 212 5.62 -11.01 -5.17
C TRP A 212 4.27 -10.85 -5.84
N ILE A 213 4.13 -11.41 -7.04
CA ILE A 213 2.86 -11.48 -7.76
C ILE A 213 2.58 -12.92 -8.19
N GLN A 214 1.30 -13.27 -8.21
CA GLN A 214 0.81 -14.44 -8.91
C GLN A 214 -0.59 -14.19 -9.48
N ASP A 215 -0.93 -14.87 -10.58
CA ASP A 215 -2.31 -14.98 -11.05
C ASP A 215 -3.15 -15.67 -9.96
N PHE A 216 -4.16 -14.98 -9.45
CA PHE A 216 -4.92 -15.45 -8.28
C PHE A 216 -5.71 -16.74 -8.58
N ARG A 217 -6.01 -17.02 -9.85
CA ARG A 217 -6.71 -18.23 -10.31
C ARG A 217 -5.89 -19.50 -10.10
N MET A 218 -4.58 -19.37 -9.89
CA MET A 218 -3.70 -20.48 -9.54
C MET A 218 -3.76 -20.86 -8.05
N LEU A 219 -4.39 -20.03 -7.23
CA LEU A 219 -4.40 -20.13 -5.77
C LEU A 219 -5.81 -20.28 -5.18
N TYR A 220 -6.83 -20.17 -6.02
CA TYR A 220 -8.23 -20.29 -5.66
C TYR A 220 -8.91 -21.23 -6.65
N ASP A 221 -9.93 -21.98 -6.23
CA ASP A 221 -10.70 -22.80 -7.17
C ASP A 221 -11.52 -21.90 -8.10
N TRP A 222 -10.89 -21.52 -9.21
CA TRP A 222 -11.41 -20.57 -10.16
C TRP A 222 -12.19 -21.23 -11.30
N GLY A 223 -12.29 -22.56 -11.33
CA GLY A 223 -12.77 -23.28 -12.51
C GLY A 223 -11.79 -23.21 -13.70
N TYR A 224 -12.28 -23.55 -14.90
CA TYR A 224 -11.45 -23.60 -16.10
C TYR A 224 -11.25 -22.22 -16.71
N ASP A 225 -9.99 -21.79 -16.82
CA ASP A 225 -9.62 -20.55 -17.49
C ASP A 225 -8.21 -20.66 -18.11
N SER A 226 -7.93 -19.86 -19.14
CA SER A 226 -6.62 -19.80 -19.79
C SER A 226 -5.70 -18.87 -19.01
N ILE A 227 -4.72 -19.46 -18.32
CA ILE A 227 -3.75 -18.75 -17.48
C ILE A 227 -2.44 -18.59 -18.23
N VAL A 228 -2.05 -17.34 -18.49
CA VAL A 228 -0.89 -16.97 -19.32
C VAL A 228 0.15 -16.19 -18.52
N GLU A 229 -0.27 -15.11 -17.87
CA GLU A 229 0.61 -14.18 -17.16
C GLU A 229 0.77 -14.61 -15.69
N PHE A 230 1.96 -14.47 -15.10
CA PHE A 230 2.23 -14.72 -13.67
C PHE A 230 1.68 -16.04 -13.11
N LYS A 231 1.73 -17.11 -13.91
CA LYS A 231 1.22 -18.44 -13.52
C LYS A 231 1.88 -19.03 -12.26
N ARG A 232 3.13 -18.64 -11.99
CA ARG A 232 3.91 -19.03 -10.82
C ARG A 232 4.18 -17.79 -9.97
N PRO A 233 4.47 -17.94 -8.67
CA PRO A 233 5.01 -16.86 -7.87
C PRO A 233 6.20 -16.20 -8.58
N THR A 234 6.09 -14.90 -8.82
CA THR A 234 7.13 -14.09 -9.47
C THR A 234 7.51 -12.96 -8.53
N GLU A 235 8.78 -12.86 -8.18
CA GLU A 235 9.30 -11.76 -7.38
C GLU A 235 9.35 -10.49 -8.24
N LEU A 236 8.74 -9.41 -7.76
CA LEU A 236 8.73 -8.14 -8.44
C LEU A 236 10.02 -7.38 -8.08
N GLN A 237 10.69 -6.84 -9.10
CA GLN A 237 11.86 -5.99 -8.91
C GLN A 237 11.48 -4.51 -8.99
N ARG A 238 12.41 -3.64 -8.58
CA ARG A 238 12.32 -2.18 -8.77
C ARG A 238 13.52 -1.61 -9.51
N PRO A 239 13.37 -0.47 -10.21
CA PRO A 239 14.52 0.31 -10.63
C PRO A 239 15.37 0.71 -9.41
N PRO A 240 16.71 0.68 -9.51
CA PRO A 240 17.57 1.13 -8.42
C PRO A 240 17.26 2.57 -7.96
N PRO A 241 17.45 2.89 -6.67
CA PRO A 241 18.00 2.03 -5.62
C PRO A 241 16.95 1.06 -5.04
N PHE A 242 17.41 -0.12 -4.60
CA PHE A 242 16.59 -1.04 -3.80
C PHE A 242 16.43 -0.52 -2.37
N GLN A 243 15.23 -0.67 -1.81
CA GLN A 243 15.02 -0.56 -0.36
C GLN A 243 15.31 -1.90 0.30
N VAL A 244 15.54 -1.87 1.61
CA VAL A 244 15.79 -3.11 2.36
C VAL A 244 14.49 -3.90 2.56
N VAL A 245 13.36 -3.19 2.70
CA VAL A 245 12.00 -3.72 2.79
C VAL A 245 11.14 -3.02 1.77
N GLU A 246 10.58 -3.79 0.85
CA GLU A 246 9.65 -3.33 -0.17
C GLU A 246 8.23 -3.76 0.20
N LYS A 247 7.31 -2.80 0.18
CA LYS A 247 5.94 -3.03 0.65
C LYS A 247 4.94 -2.16 -0.12
N ASN A 248 3.70 -2.63 -0.15
CA ASN A 248 2.53 -1.88 -0.64
C ASN A 248 2.59 -1.50 -2.12
N TRP A 249 3.36 -2.20 -2.95
CA TRP A 249 3.39 -1.94 -4.39
C TRP A 249 2.05 -2.34 -5.03
N PHE A 250 1.67 -1.66 -6.11
CA PHE A 250 0.51 -2.06 -6.90
C PHE A 250 0.78 -2.04 -8.39
N LEU A 251 0.07 -2.91 -9.11
CA LEU A 251 0.08 -2.94 -10.56
C LEU A 251 -0.92 -1.97 -11.15
N PHE A 252 -0.59 -1.46 -12.33
CA PHE A 252 -1.51 -0.73 -13.19
C PHE A 252 -1.21 -1.05 -14.66
N TRP A 253 -2.16 -0.75 -15.54
CA TRP A 253 -2.08 -1.06 -16.97
C TRP A 253 -2.40 0.15 -17.83
N ASP A 254 -1.65 0.30 -18.93
CA ASP A 254 -1.98 1.30 -19.95
C ASP A 254 -3.17 0.86 -20.83
N ALA A 255 -3.58 1.72 -21.76
CA ALA A 255 -4.68 1.41 -22.68
C ALA A 255 -4.38 0.26 -23.66
N GLN A 256 -3.10 -0.12 -23.82
CA GLN A 256 -2.67 -1.27 -24.64
C GLN A 256 -2.56 -2.56 -23.82
N GLY A 257 -2.77 -2.49 -22.50
CA GLY A 257 -2.65 -3.62 -21.59
C GLY A 257 -1.20 -3.98 -21.24
N ASN A 258 -0.24 -3.08 -21.47
CA ASN A 258 1.10 -3.25 -20.92
C ASN A 258 1.05 -3.09 -19.40
N THR A 259 1.87 -3.87 -18.71
CA THR A 259 1.85 -3.95 -17.25
C THR A 259 2.95 -3.07 -16.65
N TYR A 260 2.55 -2.28 -15.66
CA TYR A 260 3.41 -1.40 -14.90
C TYR A 260 3.20 -1.62 -13.42
N ILE A 261 4.15 -1.17 -12.63
CA ILE A 261 4.06 -1.20 -11.17
C ILE A 261 4.41 0.17 -10.60
N HIS A 262 3.68 0.55 -9.57
CA HIS A 262 3.91 1.76 -8.79
C HIS A 262 4.52 1.39 -7.45
N TYR A 263 5.72 1.91 -7.18
CA TYR A 263 6.54 1.54 -6.02
C TYR A 263 6.35 2.52 -4.87
N ASP A 264 6.54 3.80 -5.17
CA ASP A 264 6.56 4.88 -4.19
C ASP A 264 5.65 6.01 -4.67
N VAL A 265 4.86 6.58 -3.75
CA VAL A 265 4.00 7.74 -4.01
C VAL A 265 4.59 9.04 -3.44
N HIS A 266 5.48 8.94 -2.44
CA HIS A 266 6.10 10.06 -1.73
C HIS A 266 7.52 9.64 -1.28
N PRO A 267 8.54 10.54 -1.24
CA PRO A 267 8.48 11.98 -1.53
C PRO A 267 8.25 12.31 -3.01
N ASP A 268 8.62 11.39 -3.89
CA ASP A 268 8.41 11.48 -5.32
C ASP A 268 7.83 10.15 -5.81
N ARG A 269 7.06 10.19 -6.90
CA ARG A 269 6.55 8.98 -7.52
C ARG A 269 7.69 8.14 -8.09
N VAL A 270 7.55 6.82 -8.01
CA VAL A 270 8.43 5.85 -8.68
C VAL A 270 7.56 4.78 -9.31
N PHE A 271 7.68 4.60 -10.62
CA PHE A 271 6.98 3.56 -11.37
C PHE A 271 7.77 3.15 -12.60
N SER A 272 7.59 1.89 -13.02
CA SER A 272 8.24 1.36 -14.22
C SER A 272 7.36 0.32 -14.90
N LYS A 273 7.71 0.01 -16.15
CA LYS A 273 7.17 -1.16 -16.84
C LYS A 273 7.77 -2.42 -16.23
N ILE A 274 6.96 -3.47 -16.08
CA ILE A 274 7.45 -4.79 -15.65
C ILE A 274 7.25 -5.84 -16.75
N GLU A 275 8.18 -6.77 -16.80
CA GLU A 275 8.08 -7.96 -17.63
C GLU A 275 7.48 -9.13 -16.83
N LEU A 276 7.03 -10.19 -17.52
CA LEU A 276 6.35 -11.33 -16.88
C LEU A 276 7.26 -12.14 -15.93
N ASP A 277 8.58 -11.96 -16.03
CA ASP A 277 9.56 -12.53 -15.11
C ASP A 277 9.83 -11.67 -13.87
N GLY A 278 9.14 -10.53 -13.73
CA GLY A 278 9.26 -9.62 -12.60
C GLY A 278 10.34 -8.55 -12.78
N THR A 279 11.11 -8.58 -13.87
CA THR A 279 12.15 -7.59 -14.16
C THR A 279 11.54 -6.21 -14.38
N ALA A 280 12.11 -5.21 -13.71
CA ALA A 280 11.70 -3.82 -13.83
C ALA A 280 12.50 -3.07 -14.91
N GLY A 281 11.80 -2.28 -15.71
CA GLY A 281 12.41 -1.27 -16.59
C GLY A 281 12.96 -0.06 -15.82
N PRO A 282 13.37 1.01 -16.52
CA PRO A 282 13.82 2.25 -15.89
C PRO A 282 12.68 2.97 -15.15
N ASN A 283 13.01 3.82 -14.18
CA ASN A 283 12.03 4.69 -13.52
C ASN A 283 11.46 5.73 -14.50
N LEU A 284 10.17 5.59 -14.82
CA LEU A 284 9.45 6.44 -15.76
C LEU A 284 8.92 7.74 -15.13
N ALA A 285 8.87 7.82 -13.79
CA ALA A 285 8.39 9.02 -13.08
C ALA A 285 9.27 10.26 -13.32
N SER A 286 10.52 10.07 -13.75
CA SER A 286 11.41 11.16 -14.14
C SER A 286 10.86 12.01 -15.29
N LEU A 287 9.98 11.44 -16.12
CA LEU A 287 9.38 12.11 -17.28
C LEU A 287 8.26 13.08 -16.89
N THR A 288 7.63 12.88 -15.75
CA THR A 288 6.52 13.71 -15.22
C THR A 288 6.90 14.43 -13.94
N TYR A 289 8.15 14.31 -13.48
CA TYR A 289 8.59 14.82 -12.18
C TYR A 289 8.18 16.27 -11.91
N MET A 290 8.44 17.19 -12.84
CA MET A 290 8.19 18.62 -12.61
C MET A 290 6.70 18.95 -12.44
N SER A 291 5.84 18.33 -13.24
CA SER A 291 4.40 18.57 -13.20
C SER A 291 3.73 17.82 -12.04
N ASP A 292 4.15 16.57 -11.81
CA ASP A 292 3.70 15.78 -10.66
C ASP A 292 4.08 16.48 -9.35
N ARG A 293 5.31 16.99 -9.24
CA ARG A 293 5.78 17.71 -8.04
C ARG A 293 4.93 18.94 -7.74
N LYS A 294 4.64 19.76 -8.76
CA LYS A 294 3.77 20.95 -8.61
C LYS A 294 2.38 20.56 -8.12
N CYS A 295 1.83 19.44 -8.59
CA CYS A 295 0.52 18.96 -8.13
C CYS A 295 0.58 18.43 -6.69
N MET A 296 1.59 17.61 -6.37
CA MET A 296 1.78 17.04 -5.03
C MET A 296 2.03 18.13 -3.99
N ASP A 297 2.81 19.17 -4.31
CA ASP A 297 3.07 20.30 -3.40
C ASP A 297 1.80 21.08 -3.02
N ILE A 298 0.75 21.03 -3.84
CA ILE A 298 -0.53 21.71 -3.59
C ILE A 298 -1.51 20.82 -2.83
N TYR A 299 -1.63 19.55 -3.23
CA TYR A 299 -2.75 18.70 -2.81
C TYR A 299 -2.35 17.52 -1.90
N MET A 300 -1.07 17.19 -1.77
CA MET A 300 -0.69 16.21 -0.74
C MET A 300 -0.76 16.82 0.66
N PRO A 301 -1.12 16.03 1.68
CA PRO A 301 -1.12 16.52 3.05
C PRO A 301 0.30 16.86 3.49
N ALA A 302 0.41 17.98 4.20
CA ALA A 302 1.66 18.38 4.82
C ALA A 302 2.00 17.39 5.94
N LEU A 303 3.24 16.91 5.96
CA LEU A 303 3.73 15.98 6.97
C LEU A 303 4.46 16.73 8.07
N ALA A 304 4.14 16.41 9.32
CA ALA A 304 5.01 16.76 10.44
C ALA A 304 6.41 16.12 10.25
N PRO A 305 7.50 16.76 10.73
CA PRO A 305 8.87 16.25 10.52
C PRO A 305 9.14 14.86 11.11
N GLN A 306 8.31 14.42 12.06
CA GLN A 306 8.44 13.16 12.78
C GLN A 306 7.06 12.55 12.98
N LEU A 307 6.98 11.22 12.96
CA LEU A 307 5.78 10.42 13.26
C LEU A 307 4.64 10.50 12.24
N GLU A 308 4.84 11.19 11.13
CA GLU A 308 3.89 11.22 10.01
C GLU A 308 4.55 10.78 8.71
N SER A 309 3.78 10.10 7.87
CA SER A 309 4.26 9.57 6.59
C SER A 309 3.11 9.37 5.61
N ILE A 310 3.44 9.28 4.31
CA ILE A 310 2.49 8.87 3.28
C ILE A 310 2.67 7.39 3.00
N HIS A 311 1.57 6.65 3.04
CA HIS A 311 1.52 5.23 2.77
C HIS A 311 0.73 4.96 1.48
N GLN A 312 1.34 4.25 0.53
CA GLN A 312 0.57 3.65 -0.57
C GLN A 312 -0.39 2.61 0.00
N ALA A 313 -1.66 2.68 -0.38
CA ALA A 313 -2.72 2.06 0.41
C ALA A 313 -3.53 0.98 -0.30
N THR A 314 -3.63 0.96 -1.63
CA THR A 314 -4.54 0.05 -2.35
C THR A 314 -3.92 -0.46 -3.64
N ASN A 315 -4.53 -1.50 -4.24
CA ASN A 315 -4.35 -1.78 -5.67
C ASN A 315 -4.93 -0.63 -6.53
N SER A 316 -4.82 -0.71 -7.85
CA SER A 316 -5.37 0.30 -8.76
C SER A 316 -6.57 -0.19 -9.56
N LEU A 317 -7.39 0.75 -10.05
CA LEU A 317 -8.47 0.52 -11.02
C LEU A 317 -8.40 1.56 -12.14
N SER A 318 -8.88 1.20 -13.33
CA SER A 318 -9.17 2.17 -14.39
C SER A 318 -10.58 2.73 -14.24
N ILE A 319 -10.74 4.04 -14.35
CA ILE A 319 -12.04 4.72 -14.25
C ILE A 319 -12.24 5.71 -15.41
N THR A 320 -13.41 5.66 -16.03
CA THR A 320 -13.89 6.70 -16.97
C THR A 320 -14.78 7.71 -16.25
N LEU A 321 -14.45 9.00 -16.36
CA LEU A 321 -15.12 10.13 -15.70
C LEU A 321 -16.40 10.60 -16.41
N CYS A 322 -17.16 9.68 -16.99
CA CYS A 322 -18.52 9.91 -17.43
C CYS A 322 -19.39 8.71 -17.04
N ALA A 323 -20.70 8.92 -16.96
CA ALA A 323 -21.60 7.87 -16.51
C ALA A 323 -21.90 6.90 -17.64
N ARG A 324 -21.81 5.59 -17.38
CA ARG A 324 -22.01 4.53 -18.37
C ARG A 324 -23.39 4.54 -19.00
N HIS A 325 -24.42 4.92 -18.22
CA HIS A 325 -25.79 5.02 -18.72
C HIS A 325 -26.02 6.20 -19.69
N ASP A 326 -25.08 7.15 -19.79
CA ASP A 326 -25.11 8.22 -20.79
C ASP A 326 -24.71 7.66 -22.17
N PRO A 327 -25.59 7.68 -23.19
CA PRO A 327 -25.28 7.20 -24.54
C PRO A 327 -24.10 7.92 -25.21
N ALA A 328 -23.74 9.13 -24.76
CA ALA A 328 -22.59 9.87 -25.25
C ALA A 328 -21.28 9.48 -24.54
N CYS A 329 -21.35 8.77 -23.41
CA CYS A 329 -20.18 8.38 -22.65
C CYS A 329 -19.40 7.28 -23.37
N ARG A 330 -18.15 7.58 -23.73
CA ARG A 330 -17.19 6.62 -24.28
C ARG A 330 -15.86 6.78 -23.56
N PRO A 331 -15.18 5.69 -23.18
CA PRO A 331 -13.82 5.76 -22.70
C PRO A 331 -12.90 6.37 -23.76
N THR A 332 -12.18 7.42 -23.38
CA THR A 332 -11.15 8.10 -24.16
C THR A 332 -9.93 8.35 -23.28
N GLU A 333 -8.80 8.67 -23.90
CA GLU A 333 -7.58 9.05 -23.19
C GLU A 333 -7.76 10.33 -22.33
N SER A 334 -8.72 11.18 -22.71
CA SER A 334 -9.00 12.43 -22.02
C SER A 334 -9.87 12.26 -20.79
N ASN A 335 -10.67 11.19 -20.70
CA ASN A 335 -11.61 10.96 -19.60
C ASN A 335 -11.37 9.66 -18.83
N THR A 336 -10.35 8.87 -19.20
CA THR A 336 -10.03 7.59 -18.55
C THR A 336 -8.69 7.66 -17.83
N PHE A 337 -8.70 7.29 -16.54
CA PHE A 337 -7.58 7.45 -15.63
C PHE A 337 -7.33 6.17 -14.84
N ILE A 338 -6.14 6.07 -14.25
CA ILE A 338 -5.86 5.11 -13.19
C ILE A 338 -6.14 5.76 -11.86
N MET A 339 -6.91 5.07 -11.04
CA MET A 339 -7.37 5.47 -9.72
C MET A 339 -6.69 4.58 -8.67
N SER A 340 -6.11 5.20 -7.65
CA SER A 340 -5.59 4.53 -6.48
C SER A 340 -5.80 5.38 -5.22
N ILE A 341 -5.71 4.76 -4.06
CA ILE A 341 -5.76 5.41 -2.76
C ILE A 341 -4.37 5.35 -2.12
N PHE A 342 -3.95 6.48 -1.54
CA PHE A 342 -2.85 6.57 -0.59
C PHE A 342 -3.37 7.12 0.73
N GLN A 343 -2.60 7.03 1.82
CA GLN A 343 -3.02 7.45 3.14
C GLN A 343 -1.97 8.34 3.79
N HIS A 344 -2.41 9.40 4.46
CA HIS A 344 -1.61 10.09 5.46
C HIS A 344 -1.69 9.30 6.74
N LYS A 345 -0.56 8.72 7.15
CA LYS A 345 -0.41 8.03 8.42
C LYS A 345 0.18 9.00 9.42
N SER A 346 -0.42 9.07 10.60
CA SER A 346 0.20 9.64 11.80
C SER A 346 0.34 8.57 12.89
N TYR A 347 1.30 8.76 13.80
CA TYR A 347 1.50 7.89 14.95
C TYR A 347 1.74 8.74 16.20
N TYR A 348 0.70 8.94 16.99
CA TYR A 348 0.74 9.72 18.21
C TYR A 348 0.20 8.90 19.37
N SER A 349 0.83 9.00 20.54
CA SER A 349 0.34 8.35 21.77
C SER A 349 0.13 6.83 21.64
N PHE A 350 1.04 6.15 20.93
CA PHE A 350 0.98 4.70 20.64
C PHE A 350 -0.23 4.29 19.79
N HIS A 351 -0.79 5.23 19.04
CA HIS A 351 -1.93 4.99 18.18
C HIS A 351 -1.66 5.53 16.79
N SER A 352 -2.00 4.75 15.77
CA SER A 352 -1.93 5.20 14.39
C SER A 352 -3.28 5.64 13.89
N THR A 353 -3.31 6.75 13.15
CA THR A 353 -4.49 7.14 12.37
C THR A 353 -4.11 7.26 10.91
N TYR A 354 -5.03 6.87 10.04
CA TYR A 354 -4.84 6.86 8.60
C TYR A 354 -5.95 7.66 7.95
N GLU A 355 -5.58 8.65 7.15
CA GLU A 355 -6.51 9.47 6.40
C GLU A 355 -6.34 9.20 4.90
N PRO A 356 -7.31 8.54 4.25
CA PRO A 356 -7.20 8.11 2.85
C PRO A 356 -7.49 9.23 1.86
N TYR A 357 -6.65 9.35 0.83
CA TYR A 357 -6.77 10.30 -0.28
C TYR A 357 -6.86 9.53 -1.60
N LEU A 358 -7.66 10.04 -2.51
CA LEU A 358 -7.76 9.52 -3.87
C LEU A 358 -6.72 10.19 -4.77
N MET A 359 -6.09 9.42 -5.63
CA MET A 359 -5.20 9.90 -6.68
C MET A 359 -5.66 9.39 -8.05
N LEU A 360 -5.73 10.29 -9.03
CA LEU A 360 -5.94 9.97 -10.44
C LEU A 360 -4.69 10.34 -11.23
N PHE A 361 -4.24 9.43 -12.09
CA PHE A 361 -3.19 9.70 -13.07
C PHE A 361 -3.55 9.16 -14.44
N ARG A 362 -2.93 9.71 -15.49
CA ARG A 362 -3.21 9.34 -16.87
C ARG A 362 -2.99 7.84 -17.07
N GLN A 363 -3.94 7.19 -17.76
CA GLN A 363 -3.77 5.78 -18.17
C GLN A 363 -2.67 5.62 -19.23
N ASN A 364 -2.38 6.67 -20.00
CA ASN A 364 -1.38 6.60 -21.04
C ASN A 364 -0.06 7.20 -20.58
N PHE A 365 1.03 6.65 -21.13
CA PHE A 365 2.36 7.20 -21.01
C PHE A 365 2.37 8.72 -21.36
N PRO A 366 3.00 9.59 -20.54
CA PRO A 366 3.95 9.27 -19.47
C PRO A 366 3.35 9.09 -18.06
N PHE A 367 2.04 8.84 -17.92
CA PHE A 367 1.36 8.56 -16.64
C PHE A 367 1.35 9.71 -15.63
N GLU A 368 1.27 10.93 -16.15
CA GLU A 368 1.23 12.17 -15.37
C GLU A 368 0.03 12.22 -14.41
N LEU A 369 0.22 12.82 -13.23
CA LEU A 369 -0.85 13.07 -12.28
C LEU A 369 -1.93 13.94 -12.93
N HIS A 370 -3.18 13.52 -12.77
CA HIS A 370 -4.35 14.28 -13.22
C HIS A 370 -5.01 15.02 -12.07
N ALA A 371 -5.18 14.36 -10.93
CA ALA A 371 -5.80 14.96 -9.76
C ALA A 371 -5.48 14.21 -8.45
N ILE A 372 -5.62 14.91 -7.33
CA ILE A 372 -5.59 14.36 -5.97
C ILE A 372 -6.80 14.94 -5.21
N SER A 373 -7.44 14.16 -4.35
CA SER A 373 -8.54 14.67 -3.52
C SER A 373 -8.08 15.82 -2.63
N GLU A 374 -8.83 16.94 -2.59
CA GLU A 374 -8.47 18.11 -1.79
C GLU A 374 -8.53 17.84 -0.28
N ARG A 375 -9.36 16.86 0.12
CA ARG A 375 -9.57 16.44 1.50
C ARG A 375 -9.56 14.91 1.60
N PRO A 376 -9.18 14.34 2.75
CA PRO A 376 -9.24 12.91 2.96
C PRO A 376 -10.69 12.42 2.99
N LEU A 377 -10.88 11.15 2.65
CA LEU A 377 -12.18 10.47 2.70
C LEU A 377 -12.48 10.07 4.14
N TRP A 378 -13.71 10.31 4.58
CA TRP A 378 -14.24 9.79 5.83
C TRP A 378 -15.23 8.66 5.55
N ILE A 379 -14.92 7.44 5.99
CA ILE A 379 -15.81 6.29 5.82
C ILE A 379 -16.91 6.37 6.88
N HIS A 380 -18.16 6.53 6.45
CA HIS A 380 -19.29 6.65 7.37
C HIS A 380 -19.38 5.42 8.28
N GLY A 381 -19.51 5.67 9.59
CA GLY A 381 -19.46 4.66 10.64
C GLY A 381 -18.11 4.53 11.35
N ARG A 382 -17.02 5.17 10.86
CA ARG A 382 -15.76 5.29 11.63
C ARG A 382 -16.05 6.02 12.94
N GLY A 383 -15.62 5.44 14.07
CA GLY A 383 -15.91 5.97 15.39
C GLY A 383 -14.69 6.48 16.14
N LYS A 384 -14.92 6.77 17.42
CA LYS A 384 -13.89 7.18 18.37
C LYS A 384 -12.95 6.01 18.68
N TRP A 385 -11.68 6.34 18.86
CA TRP A 385 -10.73 5.40 19.41
C TRP A 385 -11.09 5.09 20.87
N ARG A 386 -11.02 3.82 21.26
CA ARG A 386 -11.36 3.36 22.61
C ARG A 386 -10.21 3.50 23.62
N GLY A 387 -9.08 4.06 23.18
CA GLY A 387 -7.89 4.24 24.01
C GLY A 387 -7.04 2.96 24.11
N HIS A 388 -5.78 3.15 24.48
CA HIS A 388 -4.87 2.07 24.81
C HIS A 388 -4.41 2.21 26.27
N VAL A 389 -4.24 1.10 26.98
CA VAL A 389 -3.88 1.09 28.42
C VAL A 389 -2.59 1.85 28.73
N ASN A 390 -1.68 1.93 27.76
CA ASN A 390 -0.40 2.65 27.90
C ASN A 390 -0.44 4.07 27.32
N ALA A 391 -1.54 4.49 26.69
CA ALA A 391 -1.69 5.84 26.19
C ALA A 391 -1.93 6.78 27.37
N LYS A 392 -0.99 7.69 27.61
CA LYS A 392 -1.13 8.74 28.63
C LYS A 392 -1.89 9.94 28.06
N LEU A 393 -3.12 9.69 27.62
CA LEU A 393 -4.02 10.71 27.11
C LEU A 393 -5.19 10.90 28.08
N THR A 394 -5.66 12.14 28.18
CA THR A 394 -6.91 12.47 28.87
C THR A 394 -8.11 11.87 28.12
N GLU A 395 -9.24 11.69 28.81
CA GLU A 395 -10.49 11.23 28.17
C GLU A 395 -10.93 12.16 27.03
N GLU A 396 -10.64 13.46 27.14
CA GLU A 396 -10.90 14.44 26.09
C GLU A 396 -10.02 14.21 24.86
N GLU A 397 -8.72 13.96 25.05
CA GLU A 397 -7.78 13.67 23.95
C GLU A 397 -8.08 12.33 23.26
N ILE A 398 -8.44 11.30 24.03
CA ILE A 398 -8.94 10.02 23.49
C ILE A 398 -10.24 10.26 22.73
N GLY A 399 -11.15 11.04 23.32
CA GLY A 399 -12.45 11.38 22.74
C GLY A 399 -12.35 12.16 21.43
N ASN A 400 -11.24 12.83 21.17
CA ASN A 400 -10.93 13.56 19.93
C ASN A 400 -10.10 12.74 18.92
N THR A 401 -9.77 11.49 19.26
CA THR A 401 -9.03 10.56 18.39
C THR A 401 -10.00 9.53 17.80
N THR A 402 -9.70 9.07 16.59
CA THR A 402 -10.56 8.14 15.83
C THR A 402 -9.91 6.78 15.73
N GLU A 403 -10.72 5.77 15.40
CA GLU A 403 -10.20 4.44 15.15
C GLU A 403 -9.10 4.45 14.08
N MET A 404 -8.10 3.58 14.25
CA MET A 404 -7.12 3.22 13.23
C MET A 404 -7.83 2.47 12.11
N LEU A 405 -8.28 3.19 11.09
CA LEU A 405 -8.93 2.63 9.92
C LEU A 405 -8.01 2.79 8.72
N TYR A 406 -7.46 1.69 8.20
CA TYR A 406 -6.56 1.75 7.04
C TYR A 406 -7.13 0.99 5.84
N VAL A 407 -7.27 1.70 4.71
CA VAL A 407 -7.76 1.13 3.46
C VAL A 407 -6.69 0.25 2.83
N THR A 408 -7.08 -0.95 2.40
CA THR A 408 -6.17 -2.00 1.92
C THR A 408 -6.51 -2.45 0.51
N SER A 409 -7.73 -2.29 0.03
CA SER A 409 -8.06 -2.63 -1.35
C SER A 409 -9.20 -1.80 -1.91
N ILE A 410 -9.21 -1.72 -3.23
CA ILE A 410 -10.28 -1.10 -4.02
C ILE A 410 -10.60 -1.99 -5.21
N ASN A 411 -11.85 -2.41 -5.37
CA ASN A 411 -12.28 -3.25 -6.48
C ASN A 411 -13.68 -2.87 -6.93
N TRP A 412 -13.99 -3.04 -8.21
CA TRP A 412 -15.36 -2.88 -8.69
C TRP A 412 -16.26 -3.98 -8.08
N LYS A 413 -17.50 -3.62 -7.76
CA LYS A 413 -18.45 -4.51 -7.07
C LYS A 413 -19.07 -5.53 -8.02
N GLU A 414 -19.33 -5.15 -9.27
CA GLU A 414 -20.00 -6.02 -10.24
C GLU A 414 -19.00 -6.96 -10.94
N ARG A 415 -19.41 -8.22 -11.16
CA ARG A 415 -18.59 -9.24 -11.83
C ARG A 415 -18.02 -8.81 -13.18
N GLU A 416 -18.84 -8.14 -13.98
CA GLU A 416 -18.44 -7.73 -15.33
C GLU A 416 -17.50 -6.52 -15.33
N ARG A 417 -17.39 -5.83 -14.19
CA ARG A 417 -16.44 -4.74 -13.96
C ARG A 417 -15.16 -5.37 -13.40
N ARG A 418 -14.25 -5.70 -14.31
CA ARG A 418 -12.93 -6.27 -13.97
C ARG A 418 -11.99 -5.18 -13.45
N TYR A 419 -11.14 -4.63 -14.31
CA TYR A 419 -10.23 -3.53 -13.96
C TYR A 419 -10.83 -2.14 -14.28
N HIS A 420 -11.79 -2.08 -15.21
CA HIS A 420 -12.31 -0.82 -15.73
C HIS A 420 -13.80 -0.62 -15.38
N GLY A 421 -14.13 0.58 -14.92
CA GLY A 421 -15.49 1.01 -14.62
C GLY A 421 -15.71 2.51 -14.85
N PHE A 422 -16.91 2.96 -14.52
CA PHE A 422 -17.39 4.32 -14.74
C PHE A 422 -17.79 4.97 -13.41
N ILE A 423 -17.99 6.29 -13.41
CA ILE A 423 -18.37 7.03 -12.19
C ILE A 423 -19.74 6.64 -11.60
N ASP A 424 -20.59 5.95 -12.35
CA ASP A 424 -21.89 5.45 -11.88
C ASP A 424 -21.87 3.96 -11.51
N ASP A 425 -20.73 3.27 -11.66
CA ASP A 425 -20.54 1.92 -11.15
C ASP A 425 -20.17 1.96 -9.64
N VAL A 426 -20.34 0.83 -8.95
CA VAL A 426 -20.06 0.72 -7.50
C VAL A 426 -18.69 0.08 -7.27
N VAL A 427 -17.93 0.61 -6.30
CA VAL A 427 -16.67 0.04 -5.84
C VAL A 427 -16.77 -0.42 -4.40
N PHE A 428 -16.10 -1.51 -4.06
CA PHE A 428 -15.73 -1.83 -2.70
C PHE A 428 -14.43 -1.16 -2.33
N LEU A 429 -14.42 -0.54 -1.15
CA LEU A 429 -13.21 -0.27 -0.39
C LEU A 429 -13.19 -1.26 0.78
N ALA A 430 -12.14 -2.06 0.90
CA ALA A 430 -11.94 -2.91 2.06
C ALA A 430 -10.79 -2.38 2.92
N PHE A 431 -10.92 -2.53 4.23
CA PHE A 431 -10.03 -1.90 5.21
C PHE A 431 -9.95 -2.69 6.51
N GLY A 432 -8.81 -2.53 7.19
CA GLY A 432 -8.63 -3.01 8.56
C GLY A 432 -8.99 -1.92 9.57
N ILE A 433 -9.40 -2.36 10.77
CA ILE A 433 -9.71 -1.51 11.92
C ILE A 433 -8.92 -2.02 13.12
N GLU A 434 -8.09 -1.16 13.72
CA GLU A 434 -7.31 -1.43 14.95
C GLU A 434 -6.37 -2.65 14.88
N ASP A 435 -5.99 -3.12 13.69
CA ASP A 435 -5.28 -4.40 13.51
C ASP A 435 -5.99 -5.60 14.15
N GLU A 436 -7.31 -5.50 14.30
CA GLU A 436 -8.15 -6.50 14.97
C GLU A 436 -9.34 -6.94 14.13
N ARG A 437 -9.87 -6.06 13.29
CA ARG A 437 -11.13 -6.29 12.57
C ARG A 437 -10.99 -5.93 11.10
N THR A 438 -11.81 -6.60 10.28
CA THR A 438 -11.94 -6.33 8.85
C THR A 438 -13.32 -5.80 8.52
N ALA A 439 -13.38 -4.81 7.66
CA ALA A 439 -14.62 -4.21 7.19
C ALA A 439 -14.50 -3.78 5.72
N GLY A 440 -15.63 -3.44 5.13
CA GLY A 440 -15.70 -2.86 3.80
C GLY A 440 -16.86 -1.88 3.66
N ILE A 441 -16.78 -1.03 2.66
CA ILE A 441 -17.86 -0.12 2.28
C ILE A 441 -18.01 -0.16 0.76
N ASP A 442 -19.25 -0.17 0.28
CA ASP A 442 -19.56 -0.12 -1.14
C ASP A 442 -20.12 1.25 -1.51
N VAL A 443 -19.48 1.92 -2.46
CA VAL A 443 -19.72 3.34 -2.74
C VAL A 443 -19.84 3.54 -4.25
N VAL A 444 -20.71 4.44 -4.70
CA VAL A 444 -20.72 4.87 -6.10
C VAL A 444 -19.38 5.54 -6.42
N ALA A 445 -18.69 5.12 -7.47
CA ALA A 445 -17.34 5.61 -7.78
C ALA A 445 -17.26 7.14 -7.96
N GLY A 446 -18.33 7.74 -8.48
CA GLY A 446 -18.53 9.18 -8.60
C GLY A 446 -18.43 9.92 -7.26
N GLU A 447 -18.81 9.28 -6.16
CA GLU A 447 -18.62 9.81 -4.81
C GLU A 447 -17.15 9.75 -4.36
N LEU A 448 -16.28 8.93 -4.94
CA LEU A 448 -14.85 9.01 -4.62
C LEU A 448 -14.18 10.18 -5.34
N VAL A 449 -14.63 10.51 -6.55
CA VAL A 449 -13.98 11.48 -7.45
C VAL A 449 -14.56 12.90 -7.45
N LYS A 450 -15.44 13.28 -6.51
CA LYS A 450 -15.77 14.71 -6.32
C LYS A 450 -14.69 15.43 -5.50
N GLU A 451 -14.64 16.75 -5.63
CA GLU A 451 -13.67 17.61 -4.92
C GLU A 451 -12.22 17.17 -5.15
N LEU A 452 -11.93 16.80 -6.40
CA LEU A 452 -10.59 16.53 -6.86
C LEU A 452 -9.89 17.84 -7.20
N GLY A 453 -8.73 18.05 -6.60
CA GLY A 453 -7.79 19.08 -6.96
C GLY A 453 -7.12 18.72 -8.28
N ILE A 454 -7.53 19.38 -9.36
CA ILE A 454 -6.99 19.12 -10.69
C ILE A 454 -5.56 19.64 -10.79
N CYS A 455 -4.66 18.79 -11.26
CA CYS A 455 -3.28 19.17 -11.56
C CYS A 455 -3.28 20.09 -12.80
N VAL A 456 -2.98 21.37 -12.60
CA VAL A 456 -2.83 22.34 -13.71
C VAL A 456 -1.38 22.32 -14.16
N HIS A 457 -1.17 21.83 -15.38
CA HIS A 457 0.14 21.75 -16.01
C HIS A 457 0.65 23.13 -16.43
#